data_AF-A0A9D0Y7F2-F1
#
_entry.id   AF-A0A9D0Y7F2-F1
#
_cell.length_a   1.000
_cell.length_b   1.000
_cell.length_c   1.000
_cell.angle_alpha   90.00
_cell.angle_beta   90.00
_cell.angle_gamma   90.00
#
_symmetry.space_group_name_H-M   'P 1'
#
loop_
_entity.id
_entity.type
_entity.pdbx_description
1 polymer ?
#
loop_
_entity_poly.entity_id
_entity_poly.type
_entity_poly.pdbx_seq_one_letter_code
_entity_poly.pdbx_strand_id
1 'polypeptide(L)'
;MSSTNNRTILLKKMMAVAGLIWFTYLIYHLFSVLIFHAGEAAFNAFYTWFNSSWIYPVLLAVLGSTIAFHIYVAVTRQLANNKSAGDMRYKKPYPKAIPRVIAWSGAALVFVFIVIHSVQMLTIDIDTTNLYQQMEEIFSNPLMWAVYGLGMLAISAHLQHGLSNVLQTLGICSCQFHKVAWLIVIIIMVGFASIPLSIIL
;
A
#
# COMPACT_ATOMS: atom_id res chain seq x y z
N MET A 1 10.27 -25.56 22.09
CA MET A 1 10.03 -24.95 20.76
C MET A 1 11.39 -24.70 20.10
N SER A 2 11.62 -25.11 18.85
CA SER A 2 12.94 -24.94 18.20
C SER A 2 13.19 -23.47 17.80
N SER A 3 14.47 -23.05 17.79
CA SER A 3 14.92 -21.71 17.39
C SER A 3 14.35 -21.27 16.03
N THR A 4 14.22 -22.20 15.08
CA THR A 4 13.66 -21.97 13.73
C THR A 4 12.19 -21.53 13.75
N ASN A 5 11.37 -22.08 14.65
CA ASN A 5 9.97 -21.68 14.78
C ASN A 5 9.84 -20.25 15.34
N ASN A 6 10.70 -19.88 16.29
CA ASN A 6 10.68 -18.53 16.84
C ASN A 6 11.04 -17.48 15.78
N ARG A 7 12.04 -17.77 14.92
CA ARG A 7 12.43 -16.89 13.81
C ARG A 7 11.31 -16.68 12.79
N THR A 8 10.61 -17.75 12.38
CA THR A 8 9.54 -17.64 11.37
C THR A 8 8.32 -16.86 11.87
N ILE A 9 7.99 -17.00 13.16
CA ILE A 9 6.94 -16.23 13.83
C ILE A 9 7.35 -14.76 13.92
N LEU A 10 8.58 -14.47 14.37
CA LEU A 10 9.09 -13.11 14.48
C LEU A 10 9.08 -12.38 13.13
N LEU A 11 9.57 -13.02 12.07
CA LEU A 11 9.55 -12.43 10.73
C LEU A 11 8.13 -12.12 10.25
N LYS A 12 7.16 -13.01 10.52
CA LYS A 12 5.74 -12.76 10.18
C LYS A 12 5.20 -11.53 10.91
N LYS A 13 5.53 -11.37 12.20
CA LYS A 13 5.13 -10.18 12.99
C LYS A 13 5.78 -8.91 12.45
N MET A 14 7.07 -8.94 12.18
CA MET A 14 7.81 -7.79 11.63
C MET A 14 7.29 -7.39 10.23
N MET A 15 6.91 -8.35 9.39
CA MET A 15 6.29 -8.07 8.08
C MET A 15 4.96 -7.34 8.24
N ALA A 16 4.16 -7.68 9.27
CA ALA A 16 2.93 -6.97 9.60
C ALA A 16 3.20 -5.55 10.11
N VAL A 17 4.25 -5.35 10.93
CA VAL A 17 4.69 -4.02 11.36
C VAL A 17 5.10 -3.15 10.17
N ALA A 18 5.88 -3.70 9.23
CA ALA A 18 6.22 -2.99 7.99
C ALA A 18 4.96 -2.62 7.18
N GLY A 19 3.98 -3.52 7.10
CA GLY A 19 2.69 -3.22 6.47
C GLY A 19 1.90 -2.11 7.19
N LEU A 20 1.97 -2.04 8.53
CA LEU A 20 1.35 -0.97 9.30
C LEU A 20 2.05 0.38 9.10
N ILE A 21 3.37 0.41 8.91
CA ILE A 21 4.10 1.64 8.54
C ILE A 21 3.57 2.18 7.20
N TRP A 22 3.42 1.30 6.20
CA TRP A 22 2.86 1.66 4.90
C TRP A 22 1.39 2.08 4.98
N PHE A 23 0.60 1.45 5.83
CA PHE A 23 -0.79 1.86 6.08
C PHE A 23 -0.86 3.26 6.69
N THR A 24 -0.03 3.56 7.69
CA THR A 24 0.06 4.90 8.28
C THR A 24 0.50 5.93 7.25
N TYR A 25 1.49 5.59 6.41
CA TYR A 25 1.89 6.44 5.30
C TYR A 25 0.75 6.66 4.31
N LEU A 26 -0.03 5.64 3.97
CA LEU A 26 -1.16 5.78 3.05
C LEU A 26 -2.21 6.77 3.60
N ILE A 27 -2.46 6.76 4.90
CA ILE A 27 -3.33 7.76 5.56
C ILE A 27 -2.72 9.16 5.45
N TYR A 28 -1.45 9.31 5.79
CA TYR A 28 -0.74 10.59 5.65
C TYR A 28 -0.79 11.10 4.20
N HIS A 29 -0.50 10.22 3.25
CA HIS A 29 -0.49 10.51 1.82
C HIS A 29 -1.86 10.94 1.32
N LEU A 30 -2.93 10.28 1.81
CA LEU A 30 -4.29 10.72 1.53
C LEU A 30 -4.54 12.15 2.02
N PHE A 31 -4.19 12.46 3.28
CA PHE A 31 -4.36 13.81 3.81
C PHE A 31 -3.51 14.84 3.07
N SER A 32 -2.28 14.51 2.67
CA SER A 32 -1.43 15.42 1.91
C SER A 32 -2.03 15.74 0.54
N VAL A 33 -2.57 14.74 -0.16
CA VAL A 33 -3.18 14.97 -1.48
C VAL A 33 -4.55 15.64 -1.38
N LEU A 34 -5.29 15.46 -0.28
CA LEU A 34 -6.55 16.17 -0.04
C LEU A 34 -6.39 17.69 0.09
N ILE A 35 -5.17 18.18 0.31
CA ILE A 35 -4.84 19.62 0.24
C ILE A 35 -5.15 20.18 -1.17
N PHE A 36 -5.22 19.33 -2.19
CA PHE A 36 -5.63 19.73 -3.54
C PHE A 36 -6.98 20.48 -3.51
N HIS A 37 -7.92 20.05 -2.66
CA HIS A 37 -9.22 20.72 -2.50
C HIS A 37 -9.14 22.11 -1.86
N ALA A 38 -8.01 22.47 -1.25
CA ALA A 38 -7.75 23.81 -0.73
C ALA A 38 -7.20 24.77 -1.80
N GLY A 39 -7.03 24.30 -3.04
CA GLY A 39 -6.59 25.09 -4.18
C GLY A 39 -5.07 25.09 -4.38
N GLU A 40 -4.69 25.61 -5.54
CA GLU A 40 -3.33 25.61 -6.09
C GLU A 40 -2.27 26.16 -5.12
N ALA A 41 -2.52 27.33 -4.54
CA ALA A 41 -1.57 27.99 -3.64
C ALA A 41 -1.25 27.14 -2.40
N ALA A 42 -2.27 26.53 -1.78
CA ALA A 42 -2.10 25.70 -0.59
C ALA A 42 -1.37 24.39 -0.91
N PHE A 43 -1.73 23.76 -2.03
CA PHE A 43 -1.14 22.50 -2.48
C PHE A 43 0.35 22.67 -2.78
N ASN A 44 0.70 23.64 -3.63
CA ASN A 44 2.09 23.89 -3.99
C ASN A 44 2.92 24.28 -2.76
N ALA A 45 2.42 25.19 -1.91
CA ALA A 45 3.14 25.60 -0.70
C ALA A 45 3.44 24.42 0.24
N PHE A 46 2.48 23.52 0.43
CA PHE A 46 2.69 22.33 1.25
C PHE A 46 3.79 21.43 0.68
N TYR A 47 3.76 21.13 -0.62
CA TYR A 47 4.75 20.23 -1.21
C TYR A 47 6.14 20.88 -1.34
N THR A 48 6.24 22.18 -1.61
CA THR A 48 7.52 22.89 -1.55
C THR A 48 8.13 22.81 -0.15
N TRP A 49 7.34 23.06 0.90
CA TRP A 49 7.80 22.92 2.29
C TRP A 49 8.18 21.47 2.62
N PHE A 50 7.33 20.50 2.27
CA PHE A 50 7.55 19.11 2.64
C PHE A 50 8.83 18.56 1.99
N ASN A 51 9.03 18.82 0.69
CA ASN A 51 10.19 18.31 -0.04
C ASN A 51 11.51 19.01 0.35
N SER A 52 11.46 20.27 0.77
CA SER A 52 12.64 20.98 1.32
C SER A 52 12.93 20.62 2.78
N SER A 53 12.00 19.95 3.48
CA SER A 53 12.19 19.54 4.87
C SER A 53 13.05 18.27 5.00
N TRP A 54 13.69 18.11 6.15
CA TRP A 54 14.39 16.86 6.50
C TRP A 54 13.46 15.63 6.61
N ILE A 55 12.14 15.85 6.71
CA ILE A 55 11.14 14.79 6.83
C ILE A 55 11.09 13.97 5.55
N TYR A 56 11.17 14.61 4.39
CA TYR A 56 11.06 13.93 3.09
C TYR A 56 12.10 12.82 2.88
N PRO A 57 13.43 13.07 2.97
CA PRO A 57 14.42 12.02 2.76
C PRO A 57 14.35 10.91 3.82
N VAL A 58 14.02 11.26 5.08
CA VAL A 58 13.83 10.26 6.15
C VAL A 58 12.62 9.37 5.85
N LEU A 59 11.49 9.96 5.44
CA LEU A 59 10.30 9.22 5.08
C LEU A 59 10.58 8.30 3.90
N LEU A 60 11.26 8.80 2.85
CA LEU A 60 11.62 8.01 1.68
C LEU A 60 12.52 6.80 2.06
N ALA A 61 13.52 7.00 2.92
CA ALA A 61 14.37 5.92 3.42
C ALA A 61 13.60 4.88 4.24
N VAL A 62 12.68 5.32 5.12
CA VAL A 62 11.82 4.44 5.91
C VAL A 62 10.89 3.62 5.01
N LEU A 63 10.23 4.26 4.05
CA LEU A 63 9.33 3.58 3.12
C LEU A 63 10.09 2.58 2.25
N GLY A 64 11.20 3.00 1.64
CA GLY A 64 12.03 2.15 0.80
C GLY A 64 12.57 0.91 1.53
N SER A 65 13.10 1.10 2.75
CA SER A 65 13.60 -0.02 3.56
C SER A 65 12.47 -0.96 4.02
N THR A 66 11.33 -0.42 4.45
CA THR A 66 10.22 -1.23 4.96
C THR A 66 9.47 -1.99 3.87
N ILE A 67 9.32 -1.45 2.65
CA ILE A 67 8.72 -2.21 1.54
C ILE A 67 9.65 -3.31 1.04
N ALA A 68 10.94 -3.04 0.93
CA ALA A 68 11.93 -4.05 0.58
C ALA A 68 11.91 -5.20 1.59
N PHE A 69 11.90 -4.88 2.88
CA PHE A 69 11.76 -5.87 3.96
C PHE A 69 10.43 -6.62 3.88
N HIS A 70 9.31 -5.92 3.68
CA HIS A 70 7.98 -6.53 3.58
C HIS A 70 7.92 -7.56 2.45
N ILE A 71 8.38 -7.19 1.26
CA ILE A 71 8.42 -8.06 0.07
C ILE A 71 9.38 -9.23 0.30
N TYR A 72 10.59 -8.97 0.81
CA TYR A 72 11.57 -10.01 1.11
C TYR A 72 10.99 -11.09 2.04
N VAL A 73 10.36 -10.68 3.14
CA VAL A 73 9.76 -11.62 4.10
C VAL A 73 8.55 -12.34 3.50
N ALA A 74 7.71 -11.65 2.73
CA ALA A 74 6.56 -12.26 2.06
C ALA A 74 6.99 -13.38 1.09
N VAL A 75 7.97 -13.09 0.23
CA VAL A 75 8.49 -14.03 -0.78
C VAL A 75 9.22 -15.20 -0.12
N THR A 76 10.18 -14.92 0.77
CA THR A 76 10.98 -15.98 1.44
C THR A 76 10.09 -16.94 2.23
N ARG A 77 9.08 -16.43 2.94
CA ARG A 77 8.11 -17.28 3.67
C ARG A 77 7.24 -18.09 2.72
N GLN A 78 6.83 -17.53 1.58
CA GLN A 78 6.06 -18.28 0.57
C GLN A 78 6.88 -19.40 -0.05
N LEU A 79 8.14 -19.15 -0.38
CA LEU A 79 9.06 -20.15 -0.92
C LEU A 79 9.33 -21.27 0.09
N ALA A 80 9.58 -20.92 1.36
CA ALA A 80 9.76 -21.89 2.44
C ALA A 80 8.50 -22.76 2.65
N ASN A 81 7.31 -22.15 2.59
CA ASN A 81 6.04 -22.85 2.69
C ASN A 81 5.81 -23.81 1.50
N ASN A 82 6.21 -23.41 0.29
CA ASN A 82 6.11 -24.28 -0.89
C ASN A 82 7.08 -25.48 -0.79
N LYS A 83 8.31 -25.27 -0.31
CA LYS A 83 9.28 -26.36 -0.07
C LYS A 83 8.81 -27.35 1.01
N SER A 84 8.20 -26.83 2.07
CA SER A 84 7.76 -27.65 3.22
C SER A 84 6.46 -28.42 2.97
N ALA A 85 5.73 -28.11 1.88
CA ALA A 85 4.41 -28.69 1.64
C ALA A 85 4.44 -30.15 1.14
N GLY A 86 5.52 -30.59 0.47
CA GLY A 86 5.66 -31.97 -0.05
C GLY A 86 4.43 -32.49 -0.82
N ASP A 87 4.23 -33.82 -0.81
CA ASP A 87 3.02 -34.48 -1.36
C ASP A 87 1.79 -34.39 -0.42
N MET A 88 2.00 -34.07 0.86
CA MET A 88 0.94 -33.93 1.87
C MET A 88 0.40 -32.49 1.94
N ARG A 89 0.03 -31.94 0.79
CA ARG A 89 -0.53 -30.58 0.71
C ARG A 89 -1.92 -30.57 1.35
N TYR A 90 -2.07 -29.92 2.51
CA TYR A 90 -3.36 -29.73 3.17
C TYR A 90 -4.36 -29.07 2.20
N LYS A 91 -5.35 -29.84 1.74
CA LYS A 91 -6.46 -29.36 0.92
C LYS A 91 -7.45 -28.65 1.85
N LYS A 92 -7.46 -27.32 1.82
CA LYS A 92 -8.52 -26.56 2.50
C LYS A 92 -9.88 -27.00 1.91
N PRO A 93 -10.90 -27.23 2.75
CA PRO A 93 -12.23 -27.60 2.27
C PRO A 93 -12.77 -26.52 1.32
N TYR A 94 -13.40 -27.00 0.25
CA TYR A 94 -14.06 -26.19 -0.77
C TYR A 94 -15.42 -25.68 -0.23
N PRO A 95 -15.85 -24.42 -0.47
CA PRO A 95 -15.14 -23.24 -0.98
C PRO A 95 -15.04 -22.13 0.09
N LYS A 96 -13.82 -21.70 0.49
CA LYS A 96 -13.62 -20.51 1.36
C LYS A 96 -12.31 -19.72 1.15
N ALA A 97 -11.45 -20.08 0.20
CA ALA A 97 -10.11 -19.46 0.08
C ALA A 97 -9.87 -18.82 -1.29
N ILE A 98 -9.42 -17.57 -1.30
CA ILE A 98 -8.91 -16.88 -2.49
C ILE A 98 -7.75 -17.70 -3.08
N PRO A 99 -7.77 -18.06 -4.38
CA PRO A 99 -6.68 -18.78 -5.02
C PRO A 99 -5.35 -18.05 -4.84
N ARG A 100 -4.28 -18.79 -4.53
CA ARG A 100 -2.95 -18.20 -4.31
C ARG A 100 -2.48 -17.37 -5.52
N VAL A 101 -2.77 -17.84 -6.74
CA VAL A 101 -2.41 -17.11 -7.96
C VAL A 101 -3.05 -15.73 -7.99
N ILE A 102 -4.34 -15.63 -7.64
CA ILE A 102 -5.07 -14.35 -7.58
C ILE A 102 -4.51 -13.44 -6.48
N ALA A 103 -4.22 -14.00 -5.29
CA ALA A 103 -3.64 -13.21 -4.20
C ALA A 103 -2.26 -12.64 -4.57
N TRP A 104 -1.41 -13.44 -5.21
CA TRP A 104 -0.08 -13.01 -5.65
C TRP A 104 -0.11 -12.08 -6.86
N SER A 105 -1.04 -12.25 -7.80
CA SER A 105 -1.22 -11.31 -8.90
C SER A 105 -1.68 -9.94 -8.40
N GLY A 106 -2.58 -9.90 -7.42
CA GLY A 106 -2.99 -8.65 -6.75
C GLY A 106 -1.82 -7.98 -6.03
N ALA A 107 -1.02 -8.74 -5.26
CA ALA A 107 0.16 -8.18 -4.59
C ALA A 107 1.23 -7.68 -5.57
N ALA A 108 1.44 -8.38 -6.70
CA ALA A 108 2.34 -7.94 -7.75
C ALA A 108 1.83 -6.65 -8.41
N LEU A 109 0.52 -6.52 -8.65
CA LEU A 109 -0.08 -5.32 -9.20
C LEU A 109 0.09 -4.11 -8.26
N VAL A 110 -0.05 -4.30 -6.95
CA VAL A 110 0.28 -3.25 -5.95
C VAL A 110 1.74 -2.82 -6.09
N PHE A 111 2.68 -3.75 -6.17
CA PHE A 111 4.10 -3.42 -6.30
C PHE A 111 4.39 -2.65 -7.59
N VAL A 112 3.87 -3.11 -8.73
CA VAL A 112 4.02 -2.44 -10.03
C VAL A 112 3.44 -1.03 -9.97
N PHE A 113 2.25 -0.87 -9.38
CA PHE A 113 1.65 0.46 -9.20
C PHE A 113 2.51 1.38 -8.34
N ILE A 114 3.02 0.90 -7.19
CA ILE A 114 3.91 1.68 -6.32
C ILE A 114 5.17 2.10 -7.08
N VAL A 115 5.78 1.22 -7.88
CA VAL A 115 6.97 1.56 -8.66
C VAL A 115 6.66 2.61 -9.72
N ILE A 116 5.59 2.42 -10.51
CA ILE A 116 5.17 3.39 -11.54
C ILE A 116 4.89 4.75 -10.91
N HIS A 117 4.08 4.78 -9.84
CA HIS A 117 3.72 6.02 -9.14
C HIS A 117 4.95 6.68 -8.52
N SER A 118 5.84 5.91 -7.87
CA SER A 118 7.05 6.46 -7.25
C SER A 118 7.99 7.05 -8.29
N VAL A 119 8.23 6.36 -9.42
CA VAL A 119 9.06 6.88 -10.51
C VAL A 119 8.44 8.15 -11.07
N GLN A 120 7.13 8.14 -11.38
CA GLN A 120 6.42 9.32 -11.88
C GLN A 120 6.61 10.54 -10.97
N MET A 121 6.50 10.36 -9.65
CA MET A 121 6.65 11.46 -8.70
C MET A 121 8.11 11.88 -8.49
N LEU A 122 9.05 10.92 -8.44
CA LEU A 122 10.48 11.19 -8.22
C LEU A 122 11.16 11.85 -9.43
N THR A 123 10.57 11.78 -10.61
CA THR A 123 11.09 12.43 -11.82
C THR A 123 10.63 13.88 -11.98
N ILE A 124 9.71 14.36 -11.15
CA ILE A 124 9.23 15.74 -11.20
C ILE A 124 10.23 16.66 -10.49
N ASP A 125 10.62 17.75 -11.15
CA ASP A 125 11.40 18.81 -10.52
C ASP A 125 10.47 19.75 -9.74
N ILE A 126 10.44 19.59 -8.42
CA ILE A 126 9.49 20.26 -7.53
C ILE A 126 9.78 21.76 -7.39
N ASP A 127 11.01 22.20 -7.65
CA ASP A 127 11.38 23.62 -7.53
C ASP A 127 10.89 24.44 -8.72
N THR A 128 10.66 23.80 -9.87
CA THR A 128 10.25 24.46 -11.12
C THR A 128 8.84 24.08 -11.58
N THR A 129 8.26 23.02 -11.01
CA THR A 129 6.96 22.49 -11.43
C THR A 129 5.83 22.96 -10.53
N ASN A 130 4.74 23.41 -11.14
CA ASN A 130 3.45 23.58 -10.47
C ASN A 130 2.81 22.20 -10.26
N LEU A 131 2.89 21.66 -9.04
CA LEU A 131 2.41 20.31 -8.74
C LEU A 131 0.88 20.20 -8.82
N TYR A 132 0.16 21.28 -8.56
CA TYR A 132 -1.30 21.31 -8.73
C TYR A 132 -1.68 21.09 -10.20
N GLN A 133 -1.10 21.89 -11.11
CA GLN A 133 -1.31 21.74 -12.55
C GLN A 133 -0.84 20.36 -13.03
N GLN A 134 0.31 19.87 -12.53
CA GLN A 134 0.79 18.53 -12.87
C GLN A 134 -0.21 17.43 -12.50
N MET A 135 -0.91 17.57 -11.37
CA MET A 135 -1.97 16.64 -10.95
C MET A 135 -3.16 16.68 -11.91
N GLU A 136 -3.57 17.88 -12.35
CA GLU A 136 -4.63 18.07 -13.35
C GLU A 136 -4.27 17.43 -14.69
N GLU A 137 -3.04 17.62 -15.16
CA GLU A 137 -2.54 17.02 -16.40
C GLU A 137 -2.51 15.49 -16.33
N ILE A 138 -2.09 14.92 -15.21
CA ILE A 138 -2.08 13.48 -14.98
C ILE A 138 -3.50 12.92 -15.10
N PHE A 139 -4.47 13.52 -14.41
CA PHE A 139 -5.84 13.03 -14.41
C PHE A 139 -6.69 13.50 -15.60
N SER A 140 -6.16 14.39 -16.45
CA SER A 140 -6.74 14.67 -17.76
C SER A 140 -6.48 13.56 -18.78
N ASN A 141 -5.49 12.68 -18.53
CA ASN A 141 -5.17 11.56 -19.40
C ASN A 141 -5.98 10.28 -19.03
N PRO A 142 -6.86 9.76 -19.91
CA PRO A 142 -7.66 8.56 -19.64
C PRO A 142 -6.84 7.31 -19.28
N LEU A 143 -5.60 7.20 -19.77
CA LEU A 143 -4.72 6.09 -19.40
C LEU A 143 -4.40 6.10 -17.91
N MET A 144 -4.25 7.29 -17.32
CA MET A 144 -3.94 7.41 -15.89
C MET A 144 -5.12 7.00 -15.03
N TRP A 145 -6.37 7.17 -15.49
CA TRP A 145 -7.54 6.60 -14.81
C TRP A 145 -7.47 5.08 -14.71
N ALA A 146 -7.03 4.42 -15.78
CA ALA A 146 -6.84 2.97 -15.76
C ALA A 146 -5.71 2.56 -14.81
N VAL A 147 -4.55 3.25 -14.88
CA VAL A 147 -3.38 2.95 -14.03
C VAL A 147 -3.70 3.15 -12.55
N TYR A 148 -4.22 4.31 -12.17
CA TYR A 148 -4.57 4.63 -10.79
C TYR A 148 -5.79 3.83 -10.33
N GLY A 149 -6.80 3.62 -11.17
CA GLY A 149 -7.98 2.80 -10.84
C GLY A 149 -7.61 1.35 -10.55
N LEU A 150 -6.78 0.72 -11.38
CA LEU A 150 -6.27 -0.64 -11.13
C LEU A 150 -5.38 -0.69 -9.89
N GLY A 151 -4.53 0.31 -9.68
CA GLY A 151 -3.72 0.45 -8.47
C GLY A 151 -4.57 0.52 -7.20
N MET A 152 -5.62 1.33 -7.22
CA MET A 152 -6.57 1.51 -6.12
C MET A 152 -7.33 0.23 -5.79
N LEU A 153 -7.78 -0.52 -6.80
CA LEU A 153 -8.42 -1.82 -6.59
C LEU A 153 -7.44 -2.84 -5.98
N ALA A 154 -6.20 -2.88 -6.47
CA ALA A 154 -5.17 -3.78 -5.97
C ALA A 154 -4.80 -3.46 -4.51
N ILE A 155 -4.57 -2.18 -4.20
CA ILE A 155 -4.28 -1.70 -2.84
C ILE A 155 -5.46 -1.98 -1.92
N SER A 156 -6.70 -1.74 -2.36
CA SER A 156 -7.91 -2.05 -1.59
C SER A 156 -7.96 -3.51 -1.16
N ALA A 157 -7.79 -4.44 -2.12
CA ALA A 157 -7.84 -5.86 -1.85
C ALA A 157 -6.70 -6.29 -0.90
N HIS A 158 -5.49 -5.78 -1.13
CA HIS A 158 -4.33 -6.07 -0.29
C HIS A 158 -4.51 -5.55 1.14
N LEU A 159 -4.96 -4.30 1.28
CA LEU A 159 -5.15 -3.62 2.56
C LEU A 159 -6.30 -4.24 3.36
N GLN A 160 -7.43 -4.54 2.70
CA GLN A 160 -8.55 -5.25 3.31
C GLN A 160 -8.09 -6.58 3.93
N HIS A 161 -7.32 -7.36 3.17
CA HIS A 161 -6.83 -8.66 3.62
C HIS A 161 -5.83 -8.51 4.79
N GLY A 162 -4.91 -7.55 4.69
CA GLY A 162 -3.90 -7.27 5.71
C GLY A 162 -4.52 -6.81 7.03
N LEU A 163 -5.35 -5.76 6.99
CA LEU A 163 -5.96 -5.17 8.18
C LEU A 163 -6.95 -6.11 8.87
N SER A 164 -7.69 -6.93 8.12
CA SER A 164 -8.65 -7.89 8.70
C SER A 164 -7.99 -8.85 9.69
N ASN A 165 -6.69 -9.14 9.51
CA ASN A 165 -5.96 -10.18 10.21
C ASN A 165 -4.72 -9.65 10.98
N VAL A 166 -4.51 -8.33 11.01
CA VAL A 166 -3.25 -7.76 11.55
C VAL A 166 -3.10 -8.02 13.04
N LEU A 167 -4.18 -7.88 13.83
CA LEU A 167 -4.17 -8.13 15.28
C LEU A 167 -3.90 -9.60 15.61
N GLN A 168 -4.42 -10.52 14.80
CA GLN A 168 -4.10 -11.94 14.90
C GLN A 168 -2.64 -12.23 14.55
N THR A 169 -2.10 -11.55 13.54
CA THR A 169 -0.70 -11.72 13.15
C THR A 169 0.25 -11.22 14.24
N LEU A 170 -0.09 -10.12 14.91
CA LEU A 170 0.67 -9.58 16.04
C LEU A 170 0.52 -10.41 17.33
N GLY A 171 -0.54 -11.22 17.42
CA GLY A 171 -0.85 -12.05 18.59
C GLY A 171 -1.61 -11.30 19.68
N ILE A 172 -2.29 -10.21 19.33
CA ILE A 172 -3.09 -9.39 20.25
C ILE A 172 -4.47 -10.03 20.48
N CYS A 173 -5.08 -10.58 19.43
CA CYS A 173 -6.41 -11.19 19.50
C CYS A 173 -6.58 -12.28 18.44
N SER A 174 -7.43 -13.28 18.67
CA SER A 174 -7.79 -14.30 17.68
C SER A 174 -8.91 -13.87 16.72
N CYS A 175 -9.53 -12.71 16.94
CA CYS A 175 -10.63 -12.19 16.13
C CYS A 175 -10.15 -11.58 14.81
N GLN A 176 -11.00 -11.66 13.79
CA GLN A 176 -10.79 -11.04 12.49
C GLN A 176 -11.77 -9.88 12.28
N PHE A 177 -11.27 -8.70 11.97
CA PHE A 177 -12.05 -7.46 11.92
C PHE A 177 -12.42 -7.05 10.50
N HIS A 178 -13.03 -7.96 9.73
CA HIS A 178 -13.33 -7.74 8.31
C HIS A 178 -14.19 -6.49 8.03
N LYS A 179 -15.23 -6.24 8.84
CA LYS A 179 -16.12 -5.09 8.67
C LYS A 179 -15.38 -3.76 8.89
N VAL A 180 -14.52 -3.73 9.91
CA VAL A 180 -13.70 -2.54 10.23
C VAL A 180 -12.67 -2.29 9.13
N ALA A 181 -12.00 -3.34 8.67
CA ALA A 181 -11.06 -3.24 7.55
C ALA A 181 -11.74 -2.70 6.27
N TRP A 182 -12.95 -3.19 5.94
CA TRP A 182 -13.72 -2.66 4.81
C TRP A 182 -14.11 -1.19 4.99
N LEU A 183 -14.58 -0.80 6.17
CA LEU A 183 -14.92 0.60 6.47
C LEU A 183 -13.71 1.51 6.25
N ILE A 184 -12.55 1.13 6.80
CA ILE A 184 -11.29 1.88 6.64
C ILE A 184 -10.91 1.98 5.16
N VAL A 185 -10.92 0.86 4.43
CA VAL A 185 -10.57 0.84 3.00
C VAL A 185 -11.51 1.75 2.21
N ILE A 186 -12.82 1.66 2.40
CA ILE A 186 -13.80 2.48 1.68
C ILE A 186 -13.56 3.97 1.93
N ILE A 187 -13.34 4.38 3.18
CA ILE A 187 -13.07 5.78 3.53
C ILE A 187 -11.82 6.28 2.79
N ILE A 188 -10.73 5.50 2.81
CA ILE A 188 -9.48 5.85 2.13
C ILE A 188 -9.70 5.94 0.61
N MET A 189 -10.44 4.99 0.02
CA MET A 189 -10.69 4.96 -1.42
C MET A 189 -11.55 6.13 -1.88
N VAL A 190 -12.60 6.48 -1.13
CA VAL A 190 -13.43 7.66 -1.42
C VAL A 190 -12.58 8.93 -1.35
N GLY A 191 -11.70 9.05 -0.35
CA GLY A 191 -10.80 10.18 -0.22
C GLY A 191 -9.90 10.34 -1.46
N PHE A 192 -9.20 9.29 -1.88
CA PHE A 192 -8.36 9.36 -3.09
C PHE A 192 -9.18 9.57 -4.37
N ALA A 193 -10.34 8.91 -4.50
CA ALA A 193 -11.20 9.06 -5.67
C ALA A 193 -11.78 10.49 -5.80
N SER A 194 -11.88 11.23 -4.70
CA SER A 194 -12.35 12.62 -4.74
C SER A 194 -11.45 13.55 -5.57
N ILE A 195 -10.13 13.31 -5.59
CA ILE A 195 -9.15 14.15 -6.32
C ILE A 195 -9.39 14.12 -7.83
N PRO A 196 -9.35 12.96 -8.51
CA PRO A 196 -9.55 12.92 -9.95
C PRO A 196 -11.00 13.26 -10.34
N LEU A 197 -11.98 12.97 -9.46
CA LEU A 197 -13.37 13.37 -9.71
C LEU A 197 -13.55 14.89 -9.69
N SER A 198 -12.88 15.63 -8.80
CA SER A 198 -12.95 17.10 -8.77
C SER A 198 -12.26 17.77 -9.96
N ILE A 199 -11.41 17.06 -10.69
CA ILE A 199 -10.73 17.58 -11.89
C ILE A 199 -11.64 17.42 -13.13
N ILE A 200 -12.48 16.38 -13.18
CA ILE A 200 -13.35 16.11 -14.33
C ILE A 200 -14.73 16.77 -14.21
N LEU A 201 -15.28 16.86 -13.00
CA LEU A 201 -16.63 17.38 -12.73
C LEU A 201 -16.62 18.90 -12.58
#